data_AF-A0AAV9C3D8-F1
#
_entry.id   AF-A0AAV9C3D8-F1
#
_cell.length_a   1.000
_cell.length_b   1.000
_cell.length_c   1.000
_cell.angle_alpha   90.00
_cell.angle_beta   90.00
_cell.angle_gamma   90.00
#
_symmetry.space_group_name_H-M   'P 1'
#
loop_
_entity.id
_entity.type
_entity.pdbx_description
1 polymer ?
#
loop_
_entity_poly.entity_id
_entity_poly.type
_entity_poly.pdbx_seq_one_letter_code
_entity_poly.pdbx_strand_id
1 'polypeptide(L)'
;MGGWVCMADDRRLDVYLLNLFTGAMVTLPPLTTNVISEHWRGGVRPLQIRCDDGVFEMVAFGHFGEDAHLYKVVFSTEPTDPNCTIVVFFRRAVCMDLVYCRPGDERWALMDTSLWEVYDAVFYKEKLYVVTSIMGSVVAFDLIHQGQEIKMPTVNVIDRDWFCVPDMRTQVHLAVGPSGLLFILRHLIPHQTEMFKIFRLDETETKWVRTKSLDDGMLFVGLNTSTWLPSGNFKECKGNSIYFTDDVTNLLYLDDQFKDSGVFYLEDMSFGSIYGDDMKVLYPHPVWVIPNP
;
A
#
# COMPACT_ATOMS: atom_id res chain seq x y z
N MET A 1 9.71 -10.61 8.96
CA MET A 1 9.38 -9.21 8.59
C MET A 1 8.03 -8.75 9.17
N GLY A 2 7.64 -9.22 10.36
CA GLY A 2 6.44 -8.73 11.06
C GLY A 2 6.79 -7.84 12.26
N GLY A 3 5.83 -7.02 12.70
CA GLY A 3 5.89 -6.30 13.98
C GLY A 3 6.60 -4.95 14.02
N TRP A 4 6.93 -4.37 12.87
CA TRP A 4 7.55 -3.04 12.78
C TRP A 4 6.49 -1.92 12.76
N VAL A 5 6.73 -0.88 13.54
CA VAL A 5 5.95 0.36 13.55
C VAL A 5 6.87 1.53 13.23
N CYS A 6 6.44 2.39 12.30
CA CYS A 6 7.12 3.64 12.01
C CYS A 6 6.55 4.76 12.88
N MET A 7 7.43 5.53 13.51
CA MET A 7 7.09 6.65 14.37
C MET A 7 7.93 7.85 13.97
N ALA A 8 7.37 9.05 14.06
CA ALA A 8 8.10 10.30 13.87
C ALA A 8 7.96 11.17 15.13
N ASP A 9 9.07 11.75 15.59
CA ASP A 9 9.08 12.75 16.66
C ASP A 9 8.60 14.10 16.08
N ASP A 10 7.50 14.60 16.61
CA ASP A 10 6.85 15.85 16.24
C ASP A 10 7.71 17.11 16.50
N ARG A 11 8.73 17.04 17.36
CA ARG A 11 9.62 18.18 17.68
C ARG A 11 10.90 18.21 16.88
N ARG A 12 11.49 17.04 16.61
CA ARG A 12 12.77 16.91 15.89
C ARG A 12 12.62 16.44 14.45
N LEU A 13 11.44 15.93 14.11
CA LEU A 13 11.15 15.24 12.86
C LEU A 13 12.08 14.07 12.60
N ASP A 14 12.60 13.47 13.69
CA ASP A 14 13.36 12.22 13.65
C ASP A 14 12.39 11.08 13.39
N VAL A 15 12.76 10.12 12.54
CA VAL A 15 11.92 8.98 12.18
C VAL A 15 12.57 7.70 12.68
N TYR A 16 11.75 6.82 13.28
CA TYR A 16 12.20 5.57 13.88
C TYR A 16 11.34 4.41 13.42
N LEU A 17 11.97 3.26 13.20
CA LEU A 17 11.30 1.97 13.10
C LEU A 17 11.51 1.22 14.41
N LEU A 18 10.42 0.82 15.07
CA LEU A 18 10.44 0.01 16.28
C LEU A 18 9.78 -1.34 16.01
N ASN A 19 10.48 -2.43 16.33
CA ASN A 19 9.88 -3.75 16.34
C ASN A 19 9.25 -4.02 17.71
N LEU A 20 7.93 -4.16 17.77
CA LEU A 20 7.19 -4.30 19.03
C LEU A 20 7.45 -5.62 19.76
N PHE A 21 7.93 -6.66 19.06
CA PHE A 21 8.13 -7.99 19.65
C PHE A 21 9.58 -8.23 20.10
N THR A 22 10.54 -7.63 19.42
CA THR A 22 11.97 -7.83 19.70
C THR A 22 12.59 -6.64 20.43
N GLY A 23 11.94 -5.47 20.42
CA GLY A 23 12.50 -4.21 20.93
C GLY A 23 13.60 -3.62 20.05
N ALA A 24 13.88 -4.21 18.88
CA ALA A 24 14.83 -3.66 17.93
C ALA A 24 14.36 -2.28 17.43
N MET A 25 15.30 -1.34 17.32
CA MET A 25 15.01 0.03 16.89
C MET A 25 16.02 0.46 15.84
N VAL A 26 15.53 1.07 14.76
CA VAL A 26 16.34 1.63 13.67
C VAL A 26 16.00 3.10 13.56
N THR A 27 17.02 3.96 13.62
CA THR A 27 16.87 5.41 13.40
C THR A 27 17.06 5.70 11.92
N LEU A 28 16.11 6.42 11.33
CA LEU A 28 16.16 6.87 9.93
C LEU A 28 16.61 8.34 9.88
N PRO A 29 17.04 8.84 8.70
CA PRO A 29 17.39 10.24 8.56
C PRO A 29 16.23 11.16 8.98
N PRO A 30 16.48 12.29 9.65
CA PRO A 30 15.43 13.24 10.00
C PRO A 30 14.72 13.79 8.76
N LEU A 31 13.41 14.08 8.86
CA LEU A 31 12.66 14.72 7.76
C LEU A 31 13.12 16.15 7.47
N THR A 32 13.91 16.76 8.35
CA THR A 32 14.51 18.08 8.14
C THR A 32 15.69 18.08 7.16
N THR A 33 16.18 16.90 6.74
CA THR A 33 17.35 16.82 5.85
C THR A 33 17.07 17.43 4.47
N ASN A 34 18.12 17.97 3.85
CA ASN A 34 18.06 18.91 2.73
C ASN A 34 17.12 18.50 1.58
N VAL A 35 17.02 17.21 1.25
CA VAL A 35 16.17 16.73 0.15
C VAL A 35 14.70 17.08 0.36
N ILE A 36 14.19 16.92 1.59
CA ILE A 36 12.83 17.30 1.94
C ILE A 36 12.79 18.84 2.11
N SER A 37 13.75 19.45 2.80
CA SER A 37 13.67 20.90 3.02
C SER A 37 13.80 21.76 1.73
N GLU A 38 14.52 21.30 0.70
CA GLU A 38 14.77 22.03 -0.55
C GLU A 38 13.70 21.72 -1.60
N HIS A 39 13.30 20.46 -1.76
CA HIS A 39 12.24 20.08 -2.71
C HIS A 39 10.88 20.64 -2.29
N TRP A 40 10.66 20.82 -0.98
CA TRP A 40 9.41 21.34 -0.40
C TRP A 40 9.39 22.88 -0.30
N ARG A 41 10.50 23.56 -0.63
CA ARG A 41 10.59 25.03 -0.76
C ARG A 41 10.23 25.53 -2.17
N GLY A 42 10.15 24.64 -3.17
CA GLY A 42 9.82 25.00 -4.55
C GLY A 42 8.31 25.21 -4.74
N GLY A 43 7.92 26.43 -5.13
CA GLY A 43 6.52 26.84 -5.23
C GLY A 43 5.63 26.06 -6.21
N VAL A 44 4.34 26.44 -6.18
CA VAL A 44 3.20 25.93 -6.97
C VAL A 44 3.61 25.35 -8.32
N ARG A 45 3.48 24.03 -8.49
CA ARG A 45 3.56 23.39 -9.81
C ARG A 45 2.14 23.17 -10.35
N PRO A 46 1.79 23.73 -11.52
CA PRO A 46 0.52 23.40 -12.18
C PRO A 46 0.50 21.92 -12.54
N LEU A 47 -0.61 21.23 -12.23
CA LEU A 47 -0.83 19.83 -12.54
C LEU A 47 -1.44 19.75 -13.96
N GLN A 48 -0.74 19.12 -14.90
CA GLN A 48 -1.31 18.79 -16.22
C GLN A 48 -1.76 17.33 -16.22
N ILE A 49 -3.07 17.11 -16.20
CA ILE A 49 -3.67 15.78 -16.31
C ILE A 49 -3.92 15.51 -17.79
N ARG A 50 -3.37 14.41 -18.31
CA ARG A 50 -3.60 13.96 -19.68
C ARG A 50 -4.58 12.79 -19.63
N CYS A 51 -5.82 13.04 -20.03
CA CYS A 51 -6.82 12.00 -20.26
C CYS A 51 -6.86 11.67 -21.75
N ASP A 52 -7.37 10.49 -22.11
CA ASP A 52 -7.55 10.06 -23.50
C ASP A 52 -8.43 11.03 -24.32
N ASP A 53 -9.21 11.87 -23.63
CA ASP A 53 -10.18 12.82 -24.20
C ASP A 53 -9.67 14.28 -24.22
N GLY A 54 -8.44 14.56 -23.75
CA GLY A 54 -7.85 15.91 -23.72
C GLY A 54 -6.89 16.18 -22.56
N VAL A 55 -6.19 17.31 -22.61
CA VAL A 55 -5.34 17.82 -21.51
C VAL A 55 -6.18 18.76 -20.64
N PHE A 56 -6.34 18.42 -19.36
CA PHE A 56 -6.91 19.31 -18.35
C PHE A 56 -5.78 19.88 -17.48
N GLU A 57 -5.70 21.20 -17.37
CA GLU A 57 -4.87 21.86 -16.37
C GLU A 57 -5.69 22.03 -15.09
N MET A 58 -5.24 21.40 -14.01
CA MET A 58 -5.80 21.62 -12.67
C MET A 58 -4.72 22.26 -11.81
N VAL A 59 -5.02 23.43 -11.23
CA VAL A 59 -4.11 24.06 -10.26
C VAL A 59 -4.58 23.65 -8.87
N ALA A 60 -3.91 22.69 -8.25
CA ALA A 60 -4.17 22.34 -6.85
C ALA A 60 -3.54 23.39 -5.94
N PHE A 61 -4.37 24.09 -5.16
CA PHE A 61 -3.94 25.04 -4.13
C PHE A 61 -3.82 24.29 -2.79
N GLY A 62 -2.62 24.25 -2.21
CA GLY A 62 -2.39 23.77 -0.85
C GLY A 62 -1.33 24.63 -0.15
N HIS A 63 -1.48 24.90 1.14
CA HIS A 63 -0.47 25.61 1.92
C HIS A 63 0.68 24.67 2.28
N PHE A 64 1.91 25.14 2.06
CA PHE A 64 3.12 24.32 2.07
C PHE A 64 3.67 24.14 3.50
N GLY A 65 3.95 22.89 3.88
CA GLY A 65 4.72 22.55 5.08
C GLY A 65 3.96 21.84 6.21
N GLU A 66 2.64 22.03 6.31
CA GLU A 66 1.82 21.47 7.41
C GLU A 66 1.06 20.17 7.01
N ASP A 67 0.96 19.86 5.72
CA ASP A 67 0.09 18.78 5.17
C ASP A 67 0.85 17.55 4.62
N ALA A 68 2.13 17.40 4.96
CA ALA A 68 2.94 16.25 4.58
C ALA A 68 2.69 15.10 5.55
N HIS A 69 2.04 14.02 5.10
CA HIS A 69 1.76 12.88 5.98
C HIS A 69 2.50 11.64 5.52
N LEU A 70 3.16 10.97 6.47
CA LEU A 70 3.72 9.64 6.28
C LEU A 70 2.58 8.70 5.86
N TYR A 71 2.62 8.22 4.62
CA TYR A 71 1.59 7.37 4.06
C TYR A 71 1.93 5.89 4.25
N LYS A 72 3.15 5.50 3.86
CA LYS A 72 3.59 4.11 3.90
C LYS A 72 5.10 4.02 4.04
N VAL A 73 5.56 2.95 4.70
CA VAL A 73 6.96 2.55 4.73
C VAL A 73 7.08 1.11 4.27
N VAL A 74 8.02 0.84 3.38
CA VAL A 74 8.36 -0.51 2.92
C VAL A 74 9.86 -0.70 2.94
N PHE A 75 10.30 -1.93 3.12
CA PHE A 75 11.72 -2.26 3.20
C PHE A 75 12.02 -3.57 2.46
N SER A 76 13.21 -3.65 1.87
CA SER A 76 13.62 -4.78 1.03
C SER A 76 13.93 -6.05 1.84
N THR A 77 14.49 -5.87 3.03
CA THR A 77 14.84 -6.92 4.00
C THR A 77 14.54 -6.38 5.40
N GLU A 78 14.90 -7.11 6.47
CA GLU A 78 14.71 -6.60 7.83
C GLU A 78 15.40 -5.23 8.00
N PRO A 79 14.73 -4.21 8.59
CA PRO A 79 15.31 -2.88 8.75
C PRO A 79 16.64 -2.81 9.52
N THR A 80 17.00 -3.86 10.27
CA THR A 80 18.27 -3.98 10.98
C THR A 80 19.42 -4.45 10.08
N ASP A 81 19.14 -4.97 8.89
CA ASP A 81 20.16 -5.35 7.90
C ASP A 81 20.78 -4.09 7.28
N PRO A 82 22.11 -3.87 7.36
CA PRO A 82 22.75 -2.69 6.79
C PRO A 82 22.56 -2.54 5.27
N ASN A 83 22.23 -3.62 4.55
CA ASN A 83 21.95 -3.58 3.12
C ASN A 83 20.46 -3.34 2.81
N CYS A 84 19.60 -3.28 3.84
CA CYS A 84 18.19 -3.02 3.67
C CYS A 84 17.97 -1.66 3.01
N THR A 85 17.12 -1.61 1.99
CA THR A 85 16.62 -0.36 1.43
C THR A 85 15.26 -0.07 2.02
N ILE A 86 15.14 1.07 2.69
CA ILE A 86 13.90 1.54 3.32
C ILE A 86 13.35 2.67 2.46
N VAL A 87 12.13 2.52 1.99
CA VAL A 87 11.44 3.51 1.16
C VAL A 87 10.25 4.06 1.95
N VAL A 88 10.16 5.38 1.98
CA VAL A 88 9.10 6.12 2.66
C VAL A 88 8.31 6.92 1.65
N PHE A 89 6.99 6.80 1.76
CA PHE A 89 6.01 7.47 0.93
C PHE A 89 5.39 8.62 1.72
N PHE A 90 5.57 9.84 1.22
CA PHE A 90 4.94 11.04 1.78
C PHE A 90 3.81 11.50 0.86
N ARG A 91 2.60 11.54 1.41
CA ARG A 91 1.47 12.12 0.69
C ARG A 91 1.48 13.63 0.89
N ARG A 92 1.43 14.37 -0.22
CA ARG A 92 1.37 15.83 -0.25
C ARG A 92 0.22 16.28 -1.16
N ALA A 93 -0.91 16.62 -0.56
CA ALA A 93 -2.17 16.84 -1.28
C ALA A 93 -2.49 15.66 -2.23
N VAL A 94 -2.39 15.86 -3.55
CA VAL A 94 -2.64 14.85 -4.57
C VAL A 94 -1.37 14.11 -5.04
N CYS A 95 -0.18 14.58 -4.68
CA CYS A 95 1.09 13.97 -5.10
C CYS A 95 1.65 13.01 -4.04
N MET A 96 2.48 12.06 -4.49
CA MET A 96 3.25 11.18 -3.61
C MET A 96 4.75 11.37 -3.84
N ASP A 97 5.48 11.72 -2.79
CA ASP A 97 6.94 11.75 -2.83
C ASP A 97 7.51 10.46 -2.26
N LEU A 98 8.53 9.92 -2.93
CA LEU A 98 9.24 8.73 -2.50
C LEU A 98 10.66 9.14 -2.14
N VAL A 99 11.06 8.81 -0.92
CA VAL A 99 12.44 8.92 -0.48
C VAL A 99 12.91 7.57 0.02
N TYR A 100 14.21 7.32 -0.08
CA TYR A 100 14.79 6.08 0.42
C TYR A 100 16.10 6.32 1.16
N CYS A 101 16.44 5.37 2.01
CA CYS A 101 17.71 5.33 2.73
C CYS A 101 18.09 3.86 3.02
N ARG A 102 19.32 3.66 3.46
CA ARG A 102 19.78 2.44 4.11
C ARG A 102 20.04 2.72 5.59
N PRO A 103 19.98 1.69 6.46
CA PRO A 103 20.34 1.85 7.86
C PRO A 103 21.74 2.45 8.03
N GLY A 104 21.81 3.56 8.77
CA GLY A 104 23.05 4.30 9.00
C GLY A 104 23.29 5.47 8.04
N ASP A 105 22.47 5.64 7.00
CA ASP A 105 22.53 6.84 6.17
C ASP A 105 22.16 8.09 6.99
N GLU A 106 22.85 9.20 6.75
CA GLU A 106 22.58 10.48 7.42
C GLU A 106 21.52 11.33 6.69
N ARG A 107 21.17 10.98 5.45
CA ARG A 107 20.30 11.76 4.57
C ARG A 107 19.41 10.86 3.73
N TRP A 108 18.21 11.34 3.41
CA TRP A 108 17.34 10.74 2.42
C TRP A 108 17.91 10.91 1.01
N ALA A 109 17.77 9.89 0.17
CA ALA A 109 17.89 10.00 -1.27
C ALA A 109 16.50 10.18 -1.88
N LEU A 110 16.34 11.15 -2.78
CA LEU A 110 15.10 11.34 -3.52
C LEU A 110 14.99 10.24 -4.58
N MET A 111 13.82 9.62 -4.64
CA MET A 111 13.45 8.84 -5.80
C MET A 111 12.80 9.81 -6.80
N ASP A 112 13.57 10.27 -7.79
CA ASP A 112 13.05 11.16 -8.84
C ASP A 112 12.14 10.35 -9.78
N THR A 113 10.93 10.13 -9.31
CA THR A 113 9.92 9.37 -10.03
C THR A 113 8.83 10.33 -10.45
N SER A 114 8.45 10.29 -11.72
CA SER A 114 7.30 11.03 -12.22
C SER A 114 5.99 10.30 -11.88
N LEU A 115 5.84 9.84 -10.64
CA LEU A 115 4.65 9.14 -10.15
C LEU A 115 3.65 10.16 -9.60
N TRP A 116 2.44 10.10 -10.15
CA TRP A 116 1.38 11.05 -9.82
C TRP A 116 0.46 10.46 -8.76
N GLU A 117 0.09 9.20 -8.95
CA GLU A 117 -0.73 8.45 -8.01
C GLU A 117 0.06 7.24 -7.53
N VAL A 118 -0.02 6.98 -6.22
CA VAL A 118 0.51 5.77 -5.60
C VAL A 118 -0.55 5.23 -4.67
N TYR A 119 -0.93 3.98 -4.90
CA TYR A 119 -1.98 3.32 -4.11
C TYR A 119 -1.38 2.35 -3.12
N ASP A 120 -0.43 1.52 -3.58
CA ASP A 120 0.28 0.57 -2.75
C ASP A 120 1.68 0.30 -3.29
N ALA A 121 2.57 -0.23 -2.43
CA ALA A 121 3.90 -0.63 -2.81
C ALA A 121 4.39 -1.82 -1.98
N VAL A 122 5.26 -2.64 -2.57
CA VAL A 122 5.93 -3.75 -1.87
C VAL A 122 7.27 -4.06 -2.51
N PHE A 123 8.22 -4.54 -1.71
CA PHE A 123 9.44 -5.12 -2.23
C PHE A 123 9.22 -6.59 -2.62
N TYR A 124 9.68 -6.97 -3.80
CA TYR A 124 9.70 -8.35 -4.26
C TYR A 124 10.94 -8.57 -5.12
N LYS A 125 11.73 -9.62 -4.81
CA LYS A 125 12.99 -9.95 -5.51
C LYS A 125 13.86 -8.71 -5.78
N GLU A 126 14.17 -7.97 -4.72
CA GLU A 126 15.05 -6.78 -4.71
C GLU A 126 14.53 -5.56 -5.48
N LYS A 127 13.35 -5.64 -6.08
CA LYS A 127 12.71 -4.52 -6.77
C LYS A 127 11.56 -3.96 -5.95
N LEU A 128 11.38 -2.65 -6.03
CA LEU A 128 10.21 -1.98 -5.46
C LEU A 128 9.09 -1.99 -6.50
N TYR A 129 7.99 -2.67 -6.23
CA TYR A 129 6.78 -2.63 -7.04
C TYR A 129 5.83 -1.58 -6.48
N VAL A 130 5.34 -0.69 -7.33
CA VAL A 130 4.46 0.43 -6.96
C VAL A 130 3.24 0.42 -7.87
N VAL A 131 2.04 0.47 -7.28
CA VAL A 131 0.77 0.60 -8.02
C VAL A 131 0.50 2.08 -8.27
N THR A 132 0.35 2.45 -9.53
CA THR A 132 0.30 3.85 -9.99
C THR A 132 -1.02 4.25 -10.64
N SER A 133 -2.01 3.36 -10.66
CA SER A 133 -3.35 3.63 -11.17
C SER A 133 -4.37 2.72 -10.50
N ILE A 134 -5.58 3.23 -10.23
CA ILE A 134 -6.74 2.40 -9.84
C ILE A 134 -7.10 1.34 -10.90
N MET A 135 -6.68 1.53 -12.15
CA MET A 135 -6.88 0.56 -13.23
C MET A 135 -5.86 -0.59 -13.19
N GLY A 136 -4.91 -0.56 -12.25
CA GLY A 136 -3.97 -1.64 -11.97
C GLY A 136 -2.62 -1.54 -12.68
N SER A 137 -2.20 -0.33 -13.06
CA SER A 137 -0.84 -0.11 -13.54
C SER A 137 0.17 -0.31 -12.42
N VAL A 138 1.19 -1.13 -12.68
CA VAL A 138 2.29 -1.38 -11.74
C VAL A 138 3.62 -1.05 -12.39
N VAL A 139 4.44 -0.30 -11.67
CA VAL A 139 5.81 0.05 -12.06
C VAL A 139 6.76 -0.63 -11.10
N ALA A 140 7.84 -1.23 -11.61
CA ALA A 140 8.90 -1.81 -10.81
C ALA A 140 10.16 -0.94 -10.89
N PHE A 141 10.78 -0.67 -9.76
CA PHE A 141 12.03 0.08 -9.69
C PHE A 141 13.16 -0.82 -9.22
N ASP A 142 14.26 -0.78 -9.96
CA ASP A 142 15.51 -1.43 -9.59
C ASP A 142 16.39 -0.43 -8.83
N LEU A 143 16.30 -0.46 -7.50
CA LEU A 143 17.04 0.46 -6.63
C LEU A 143 18.53 0.10 -6.51
N ILE A 144 18.94 -1.09 -6.95
CA ILE A 144 20.35 -1.49 -7.01
C ILE A 144 21.03 -0.78 -8.19
N HIS A 145 20.32 -0.63 -9.31
CA HIS A 145 20.80 0.03 -10.53
C HIS A 145 20.38 1.51 -10.63
N GLN A 146 20.51 2.27 -9.53
CA GLN A 146 20.21 3.71 -9.46
C GLN A 146 18.74 4.09 -9.75
N GLY A 147 17.78 3.20 -9.51
CA GLY A 147 16.35 3.52 -9.58
C GLY A 147 15.78 3.52 -10.99
N GLN A 148 16.32 2.71 -11.90
CA GLN A 148 15.76 2.58 -13.25
C GLN A 148 14.30 2.13 -13.17
N GLU A 149 13.43 2.91 -13.80
CA GLU A 149 12.00 2.62 -13.92
C GLU A 149 11.79 1.51 -14.98
N ILE A 150 11.17 0.41 -14.56
CA ILE A 150 10.73 -0.67 -15.45
C ILE A 150 9.21 -0.71 -15.38
N LYS A 151 8.55 -0.27 -16.46
CA LYS A 151 7.09 -0.36 -16.59
C LYS A 151 6.70 -1.81 -16.84
N MET A 152 5.88 -2.37 -15.96
CA MET A 152 5.32 -3.70 -16.15
C MET A 152 4.01 -3.61 -16.93
N PRO A 153 3.64 -4.66 -17.69
CA PRO A 153 2.31 -4.80 -18.26
C PRO A 153 1.22 -4.48 -17.25
N THR A 154 0.41 -3.47 -17.58
CA THR A 154 -0.81 -3.16 -16.84
C THR A 154 -1.85 -4.21 -17.21
N VAL A 155 -2.46 -4.85 -16.21
CA VAL A 155 -3.70 -5.56 -16.46
C VAL A 155 -4.82 -4.57 -16.28
N ASN A 156 -5.34 -4.13 -17.43
CA ASN A 156 -6.56 -3.38 -17.52
C ASN A 156 -7.69 -4.26 -16.98
N VAL A 157 -8.05 -4.06 -15.71
CA VAL A 157 -9.18 -4.78 -15.10
C VAL A 157 -10.43 -4.05 -15.53
N ILE A 158 -10.78 -4.22 -16.79
CA ILE A 158 -11.97 -3.63 -17.35
C ILE A 158 -12.99 -4.74 -17.46
N ASP A 159 -13.79 -4.86 -16.41
CA ASP A 159 -15.18 -5.22 -16.65
C ASP A 159 -15.85 -3.95 -17.15
N ARG A 160 -15.94 -3.78 -18.48
CA ARG A 160 -16.39 -2.52 -19.13
C ARG A 160 -17.81 -2.15 -18.72
N ASP A 161 -18.56 -3.14 -18.24
CA ASP A 161 -19.95 -2.97 -17.83
C ASP A 161 -20.08 -2.31 -16.43
N TRP A 162 -19.00 -2.20 -15.65
CA TRP A 162 -19.06 -1.72 -14.26
C TRP A 162 -18.43 -0.35 -13.97
N PHE A 163 -17.66 0.23 -14.89
CA PHE A 163 -17.17 1.62 -14.76
C PHE A 163 -18.29 2.67 -14.89
N CYS A 164 -19.52 2.24 -15.20
CA CYS A 164 -20.69 3.09 -15.36
C CYS A 164 -21.67 3.01 -14.17
N VAL A 165 -21.32 2.35 -13.06
CA VAL A 165 -22.17 2.33 -11.86
C VAL A 165 -21.78 3.54 -10.98
N PRO A 166 -22.68 4.52 -10.78
CA PRO A 166 -22.47 5.56 -9.78
C PRO A 166 -22.20 4.91 -8.41
N ASP A 167 -21.27 5.47 -7.65
CA ASP A 167 -20.95 5.11 -6.26
C ASP A 167 -20.10 3.83 -6.02
N MET A 168 -19.60 3.16 -7.06
CA MET A 168 -18.64 2.07 -6.91
C MET A 168 -17.20 2.59 -6.79
N ARG A 169 -16.43 2.10 -5.82
CA ARG A 169 -15.01 2.44 -5.60
C ARG A 169 -14.14 1.19 -5.76
N THR A 170 -12.90 1.38 -6.23
CA THR A 170 -11.91 0.30 -6.33
C THR A 170 -10.71 0.65 -5.48
N GLN A 171 -10.29 -0.30 -4.64
CA GLN A 171 -9.03 -0.27 -3.92
C GLN A 171 -8.11 -1.35 -4.47
N VAL A 172 -6.81 -1.06 -4.40
CA VAL A 172 -5.77 -1.89 -5.00
C VAL A 172 -4.67 -2.11 -3.96
N HIS A 173 -4.19 -3.34 -3.85
CA HIS A 173 -3.15 -3.72 -2.92
C HIS A 173 -2.14 -4.68 -3.54
N LEU A 174 -0.94 -4.73 -2.98
CA LEU A 174 0.12 -5.67 -3.31
C LEU A 174 0.46 -6.52 -2.09
N ALA A 175 0.70 -7.81 -2.31
CA ALA A 175 1.23 -8.71 -1.31
C ALA A 175 2.21 -9.68 -1.95
N VAL A 176 3.14 -10.23 -1.16
CA VAL A 176 4.07 -11.26 -1.61
C VAL A 176 3.65 -12.59 -0.99
N GLY A 177 3.36 -13.58 -1.84
CA GLY A 177 3.10 -14.96 -1.45
C GLY A 177 4.24 -15.89 -1.85
N PRO A 178 4.16 -17.19 -1.50
CA PRO A 178 5.20 -18.17 -1.81
C PRO A 178 5.38 -18.38 -3.31
N SER A 179 4.30 -18.28 -4.08
CA SER A 179 4.33 -18.39 -5.55
C SER A 179 4.59 -17.06 -6.28
N GLY A 180 4.97 -16.01 -5.55
CA GLY A 180 5.37 -14.73 -6.12
C GLY A 180 4.45 -13.56 -5.76
N LEU A 181 4.54 -12.50 -6.56
CA LEU A 181 3.86 -11.24 -6.31
C LEU A 181 2.36 -11.33 -6.65
N LEU A 182 1.52 -10.84 -5.73
CA LEU A 182 0.07 -10.79 -5.83
C LEU A 182 -0.41 -9.35 -5.97
N PHE A 183 -1.35 -9.14 -6.88
CA PHE A 183 -2.10 -7.91 -7.04
C PHE A 183 -3.56 -8.17 -6.67
N ILE A 184 -4.07 -7.39 -5.72
CA ILE A 184 -5.38 -7.57 -5.12
C ILE A 184 -6.24 -6.36 -5.49
N LEU A 185 -7.40 -6.63 -6.07
CA LEU A 185 -8.44 -5.64 -6.30
C LEU A 185 -9.58 -5.89 -5.33
N ARG A 186 -9.95 -4.85 -4.61
CA ARG A 186 -11.11 -4.81 -3.72
C ARG A 186 -12.14 -3.89 -4.35
N HIS A 187 -13.29 -4.45 -4.69
CA HIS A 187 -14.42 -3.70 -5.23
C HIS A 187 -15.38 -3.36 -4.09
N LEU A 188 -15.70 -2.07 -3.97
CA LEU A 188 -16.58 -1.56 -2.93
C LEU A 188 -17.82 -0.96 -3.58
N ILE A 189 -18.97 -1.30 -3.01
CA ILE A 189 -20.20 -0.51 -3.14
C ILE A 189 -20.29 0.40 -1.91
N PRO A 190 -21.18 1.40 -1.87
CA PRO A 190 -21.28 2.29 -0.73
C PRO A 190 -21.26 1.51 0.59
N HIS A 191 -20.23 1.80 1.39
CA HIS A 191 -20.06 1.30 2.76
C HIS A 191 -19.71 -0.20 2.94
N GLN A 192 -19.47 -0.98 1.88
CA GLN A 192 -19.12 -2.40 2.01
C GLN A 192 -18.34 -2.97 0.81
N THR A 193 -17.55 -3.99 1.09
CA THR A 193 -16.84 -4.78 0.08
C THR A 193 -17.82 -5.71 -0.61
N GLU A 194 -17.86 -5.61 -1.94
CA GLU A 194 -18.66 -6.49 -2.78
C GLU A 194 -17.88 -7.73 -3.19
N MET A 195 -16.61 -7.58 -3.55
CA MET A 195 -15.79 -8.71 -3.97
C MET A 195 -14.29 -8.40 -4.00
N PHE A 196 -13.49 -9.46 -4.06
CA PHE A 196 -12.08 -9.39 -4.38
C PHE A 196 -11.75 -10.09 -5.71
N LYS A 197 -10.76 -9.57 -6.43
CA LYS A 197 -10.11 -10.24 -7.56
C LYS A 197 -8.61 -10.26 -7.32
N ILE A 198 -8.00 -11.44 -7.50
CA ILE A 198 -6.58 -11.65 -7.26
C ILE A 198 -5.89 -11.99 -8.56
N PHE A 199 -4.70 -11.42 -8.76
CA PHE A 199 -3.83 -11.69 -9.87
C PHE A 199 -2.43 -12.00 -9.37
N ARG A 200 -1.73 -12.88 -10.07
CA ARG A 200 -0.33 -13.24 -9.81
C ARG A 200 0.52 -12.75 -10.97
N LEU A 201 1.71 -12.23 -10.68
CA LEU A 201 2.66 -11.87 -11.72
C LEU A 201 3.24 -13.13 -12.37
N ASP A 202 3.00 -13.32 -13.66
CA ASP A 202 3.74 -14.22 -14.51
C ASP A 202 5.03 -13.49 -14.93
N GLU A 203 6.16 -13.85 -14.32
CA GLU A 203 7.45 -13.21 -14.58
C GLU A 203 8.01 -13.53 -15.97
N THR A 204 7.63 -14.68 -16.54
CA THR A 204 8.07 -15.11 -17.87
C THR A 204 7.45 -14.27 -18.98
N GLU A 205 6.14 -14.04 -18.89
CA GLU A 205 5.42 -13.21 -19.86
C GLU A 205 5.27 -11.75 -19.40
N THR A 206 5.77 -11.44 -18.19
CA THR A 206 5.66 -10.14 -17.50
C THR A 206 4.22 -9.66 -17.29
N LYS A 207 3.21 -10.54 -17.29
CA LYS A 207 1.79 -10.16 -17.23
C LYS A 207 1.13 -10.55 -15.90
N TRP A 208 0.06 -9.87 -15.50
CA TRP A 208 -0.75 -10.34 -14.37
C TRP A 208 -1.79 -11.38 -14.83
N VAL A 209 -1.84 -12.51 -14.14
CA VAL A 209 -2.74 -13.63 -14.45
C VAL A 209 -3.73 -13.79 -13.30
N ARG A 210 -5.03 -13.75 -13.62
CA ARG A 210 -6.08 -13.92 -12.60
C ARG A 210 -5.96 -15.30 -11.96
N THR A 211 -6.02 -15.34 -10.63
CA THR A 211 -6.02 -16.57 -9.84
C THR A 211 -7.20 -16.57 -8.85
N LYS A 212 -7.66 -17.79 -8.50
CA LYS A 212 -8.63 -18.03 -7.42
C LYS A 212 -8.02 -18.80 -6.25
N SER A 213 -6.69 -18.95 -6.26
CA SER A 213 -5.93 -19.68 -5.26
C SER A 213 -4.83 -18.80 -4.66
N LEU A 214 -4.78 -18.80 -3.33
CA LEU A 214 -3.70 -18.26 -2.49
C LEU A 214 -2.72 -19.34 -2.04
N ASP A 215 -2.65 -20.42 -2.81
CA ASP A 215 -1.88 -21.63 -2.49
C ASP A 215 -2.37 -22.22 -1.15
N ASP A 216 -1.47 -22.49 -0.21
CA ASP A 216 -1.76 -23.00 1.12
C ASP A 216 -1.92 -21.90 2.17
N GLY A 217 -2.16 -20.65 1.75
CA GLY A 217 -2.21 -19.50 2.64
C GLY A 217 -3.51 -18.72 2.66
N MET A 218 -3.41 -17.56 3.28
CA MET A 218 -4.47 -16.58 3.43
C MET A 218 -3.89 -15.17 3.28
N LEU A 219 -4.71 -14.21 2.87
CA LEU A 219 -4.33 -12.80 2.80
C LEU A 219 -4.99 -12.01 3.92
N PHE A 220 -4.25 -11.08 4.48
CA PHE A 220 -4.75 -10.03 5.36
C PHE A 220 -4.62 -8.70 4.64
N VAL A 221 -5.72 -7.98 4.44
CA VAL A 221 -5.79 -6.71 3.72
C VAL A 221 -6.36 -5.64 4.67
N GLY A 222 -5.67 -4.52 4.80
CA GLY A 222 -6.16 -3.41 5.62
C GLY A 222 -5.49 -2.09 5.26
N LEU A 223 -5.69 -1.08 6.12
CA LEU A 223 -5.36 0.34 5.85
C LEU A 223 -3.99 0.57 5.20
N ASN A 224 -2.92 -0.02 5.74
CA ASN A 224 -1.55 0.29 5.31
C ASN A 224 -0.77 -0.92 4.80
N THR A 225 -1.26 -2.13 5.02
CA THR A 225 -0.51 -3.36 4.73
C THR A 225 -1.43 -4.45 4.22
N SER A 226 -0.92 -5.15 3.21
CA SER A 226 -1.44 -6.43 2.77
C SER A 226 -0.37 -7.48 2.94
N THR A 227 -0.71 -8.62 3.53
CA THR A 227 0.27 -9.66 3.85
C THR A 227 -0.32 -11.04 3.67
N TRP A 228 0.48 -11.93 3.09
CA TRP A 228 0.16 -13.35 2.99
C TRP A 228 0.73 -14.10 4.19
N LEU A 229 -0.04 -15.04 4.74
CA LEU A 229 0.40 -15.94 5.80
C LEU A 229 0.04 -17.40 5.45
N PRO A 230 0.88 -18.38 5.84
CA PRO A 230 0.57 -19.80 5.63
C PRO A 230 -0.60 -20.22 6.53
N SER A 231 -1.59 -20.91 5.97
CA SER A 231 -2.80 -21.28 6.72
C SER A 231 -2.57 -22.39 7.74
N GLY A 232 -1.60 -23.27 7.50
CA GLY A 232 -1.28 -24.40 8.37
C GLY A 232 -0.93 -24.04 9.81
N ASN A 233 -0.49 -22.80 10.05
CA ASN A 233 -0.15 -22.30 11.39
C ASN A 233 -1.36 -21.84 12.21
N PHE A 234 -2.55 -21.72 11.60
CA PHE A 234 -3.71 -21.06 12.19
C PHE A 234 -4.97 -21.91 12.02
N LYS A 235 -5.26 -22.79 13.00
CA LYS A 235 -6.39 -23.74 12.93
C LYS A 235 -7.78 -23.08 12.88
N GLU A 236 -7.87 -21.87 13.41
CA GLU A 236 -9.12 -21.09 13.47
C GLU A 236 -9.36 -20.29 12.18
N CYS A 237 -8.33 -20.15 11.35
CA CYS A 237 -8.41 -19.48 10.07
C CYS A 237 -8.64 -20.50 8.94
N LYS A 238 -9.36 -20.08 7.91
CA LYS A 238 -9.53 -20.86 6.68
C LYS A 238 -8.46 -20.45 5.67
N GLY A 239 -7.84 -21.44 5.04
CA GLY A 239 -6.98 -21.21 3.88
C GLY A 239 -7.78 -20.67 2.70
N ASN A 240 -7.07 -20.22 1.67
CA ASN A 240 -7.64 -19.63 0.45
C ASN A 240 -8.69 -18.53 0.72
N SER A 241 -8.43 -17.71 1.74
CA SER A 241 -9.35 -16.67 2.23
C SER A 241 -8.65 -15.33 2.34
N ILE A 242 -9.40 -14.24 2.20
CA ILE A 242 -8.94 -12.87 2.42
C ILE A 242 -9.64 -12.33 3.66
N TYR A 243 -8.86 -12.06 4.70
CA TYR A 243 -9.28 -11.35 5.89
C TYR A 243 -9.09 -9.86 5.64
N PHE A 244 -10.14 -9.06 5.78
CA PHE A 244 -10.07 -7.63 5.50
C PHE A 244 -10.63 -6.78 6.63
N THR A 245 -10.03 -5.60 6.82
CA THR A 245 -10.55 -4.56 7.70
C THR A 245 -10.94 -3.33 6.89
N ASP A 246 -11.66 -2.43 7.54
CA ASP A 246 -11.98 -1.13 6.96
C ASP A 246 -10.66 -0.37 6.71
N ASP A 247 -10.46 0.05 5.47
CA ASP A 247 -9.28 0.74 4.96
C ASP A 247 -9.65 2.11 4.35
N VAL A 248 -10.86 2.63 4.64
CA VAL A 248 -11.28 3.91 4.11
C VAL A 248 -10.59 5.06 4.85
N THR A 249 -9.55 5.60 4.24
CA THR A 249 -8.80 6.78 4.72
C THR A 249 -9.57 8.11 4.62
N ASN A 250 -10.74 8.13 3.97
CA ASN A 250 -11.51 9.36 3.79
C ASN A 250 -12.36 9.65 5.04
N LEU A 251 -11.69 10.22 6.06
CA LEU A 251 -12.26 10.76 7.30
C LEU A 251 -13.36 11.83 7.08
N LEU A 252 -13.59 12.26 5.84
CA LEU A 252 -14.46 13.39 5.53
C LEU A 252 -15.90 13.01 5.17
N TYR A 253 -16.24 11.73 4.95
CA TYR A 253 -17.54 11.38 4.34
C TYR A 253 -18.18 10.05 4.76
N LEU A 254 -18.02 9.56 5.99
CA LEU A 254 -18.74 8.36 6.41
C LEU A 254 -19.55 8.61 7.69
N ASP A 255 -20.87 8.43 7.55
CA ASP A 255 -21.79 8.14 8.63
C ASP A 255 -21.21 6.99 9.45
N ASP A 256 -21.09 7.17 10.77
CA ASP A 256 -20.46 6.29 11.77
C ASP A 256 -21.07 4.86 11.88
N GLN A 257 -21.95 4.48 10.97
CA GLN A 257 -22.78 3.28 11.07
C GLN A 257 -22.28 2.09 10.26
N PHE A 258 -21.29 2.27 9.39
CA PHE A 258 -20.84 1.21 8.49
C PHE A 258 -19.42 0.74 8.77
N LYS A 259 -19.25 -0.58 8.80
CA LYS A 259 -17.98 -1.26 9.08
C LYS A 259 -17.72 -2.29 8.00
N ASP A 260 -16.75 -2.01 7.15
CA ASP A 260 -16.38 -2.92 6.07
C ASP A 260 -15.23 -3.84 6.49
N SER A 261 -15.53 -4.86 7.29
CA SER A 261 -14.54 -5.84 7.78
C SER A 261 -15.11 -7.25 7.82
N GLY A 262 -14.31 -8.24 7.44
CA GLY A 262 -14.80 -9.61 7.33
C GLY A 262 -13.78 -10.57 6.72
N VAL A 263 -14.29 -11.72 6.30
CA VAL A 263 -13.53 -12.74 5.57
C VAL A 263 -14.20 -12.95 4.23
N PHE A 264 -13.42 -12.94 3.15
CA PHE A 264 -13.88 -13.31 1.82
C PHE A 264 -13.29 -14.67 1.45
N TYR A 265 -14.14 -15.66 1.19
CA TYR A 265 -13.75 -17.01 0.83
C TYR A 265 -13.61 -17.12 -0.70
N LEU A 266 -12.41 -17.38 -1.21
CA LEU A 266 -12.18 -17.43 -2.67
C LEU A 266 -12.76 -18.68 -3.34
N GLU A 267 -13.05 -19.72 -2.56
CA GLU A 267 -13.58 -21.00 -3.04
C GLU A 267 -14.98 -20.84 -3.63
N ASP A 268 -15.87 -20.17 -2.91
CA ASP A 268 -17.28 -19.98 -3.27
C ASP A 268 -17.67 -18.51 -3.45
N MET A 269 -16.70 -17.59 -3.32
CA MET A 269 -16.89 -16.13 -3.42
C MET A 269 -17.89 -15.58 -2.40
N SER A 270 -17.95 -16.18 -1.21
CA SER A 270 -18.85 -15.78 -0.12
C SER A 270 -18.13 -14.96 0.96
N PHE A 271 -18.93 -14.35 1.85
CA PHE A 271 -18.44 -13.57 2.98
C PHE A 271 -18.70 -14.29 4.31
N GLY A 272 -17.76 -14.14 5.23
CA GLY A 272 -17.88 -14.50 6.63
C GLY A 272 -17.53 -13.33 7.54
N SER A 273 -17.84 -13.47 8.83
CA SER A 273 -17.47 -12.50 9.86
C SER A 273 -16.12 -12.86 10.49
N ILE A 274 -15.30 -11.85 10.78
CA ILE A 274 -14.12 -11.99 11.66
C ILE A 274 -14.48 -11.88 13.14
N TYR A 275 -15.68 -11.38 13.43
CA TYR A 275 -16.21 -11.23 14.79
C TYR A 275 -17.19 -12.38 15.07
N GLY A 276 -17.23 -12.86 16.31
CA GLY A 276 -18.38 -13.62 16.79
C GLY A 276 -19.65 -12.74 16.79
N ASP A 277 -20.82 -13.36 16.90
CA ASP A 277 -22.14 -12.71 16.74
C ASP A 277 -22.42 -11.50 17.68
N ASP A 278 -21.58 -11.26 18.69
CA ASP A 278 -21.85 -10.36 19.82
C ASP A 278 -21.02 -9.05 19.86
N MET A 279 -20.27 -8.68 18.82
CA MET A 279 -19.36 -7.53 18.94
C MET A 279 -19.99 -6.16 18.62
N LYS A 280 -19.86 -5.24 19.59
CA LYS A 280 -20.18 -3.81 19.42
C LYS A 280 -19.15 -3.12 18.53
N VAL A 281 -19.56 -1.98 17.97
CA VAL A 281 -18.74 -1.04 17.22
C VAL A 281 -17.45 -0.69 17.99
N LEU A 282 -16.30 -1.26 17.56
CA LEU A 282 -14.97 -0.89 18.05
C LEU A 282 -14.43 0.36 17.33
N TYR A 283 -13.86 1.29 18.09
CA TYR A 283 -13.10 2.45 17.59
C TYR A 283 -11.72 2.50 18.27
N PRO A 284 -10.63 2.84 17.54
CA PRO A 284 -10.57 3.12 16.10
C PRO A 284 -10.85 1.88 15.23
N HIS A 285 -10.92 2.06 13.90
CA HIS A 285 -11.04 0.91 12.98
C HIS A 285 -9.91 -0.10 13.24
N PRO A 286 -10.21 -1.41 13.17
CA PRO A 286 -9.20 -2.43 13.45
C PRO A 286 -8.04 -2.33 12.47
N VAL A 287 -6.82 -2.46 13.00
CA VAL A 287 -5.58 -2.54 12.23
C VAL A 287 -4.99 -3.92 12.44
N TRP A 288 -4.50 -4.55 11.37
CA TRP A 288 -3.82 -5.83 11.46
C TRP A 288 -2.52 -5.71 12.26
N VAL A 289 -2.43 -6.46 13.34
CA VAL A 289 -1.17 -6.69 14.06
C VAL A 289 -0.60 -8.01 13.55
N ILE A 290 0.36 -7.92 12.65
CA ILE A 290 0.96 -9.11 12.02
C ILE A 290 2.14 -9.56 12.87
N PRO A 291 2.08 -10.75 13.51
CA PRO A 291 3.19 -11.29 14.26
C PRO A 291 4.37 -11.56 13.33
N ASN A 292 5.59 -11.50 13.86
CA ASN A 292 6.76 -11.97 13.12
C ASN A 292 6.68 -13.50 13.04
N PRO A 293 6.62 -14.11 11.84
CA PRO A 293 6.73 -15.56 11.71
C PRO A 293 8.10 -16.09 12.16
#